data_AF-B2TRT4-F1
#
_entry.id   AF-B2TRT4-F1
#
_cell.length_a   1.000
_cell.length_b   1.000
_cell.length_c   1.000
_cell.angle_alpha   90.00
_cell.angle_beta   90.00
_cell.angle_gamma   90.00
#
_symmetry.space_group_name_H-M   'P 1'
#
loop_
_entity.id
_entity.type
_entity.pdbx_description
1 polymer ?
#
loop_
_entity_poly.entity_id
_entity_poly.type
_entity_poly.pdbx_seq_one_letter_code
_entity_poly.pdbx_strand_id
1 'polypeptide(L)'
;MQEKEMISDYLAGLNASLAGYGGIIAQCENQQLRETIQQMRNQDECRQYNLFTKAKEKGYYIPAQPATPEEIAVVKQQMSQG
;
A
#
# COMPACT_ATOMS: atom_id res chain seq x y z
N MET A 1 21.85 -5.41 5.98
CA MET A 1 21.47 -5.85 4.63
C MET A 1 20.34 -6.86 4.70
N GLN A 2 20.52 -8.02 5.34
CA GLN A 2 19.48 -9.04 5.48
C GLN A 2 18.17 -8.54 6.12
N GLU A 3 18.23 -7.74 7.19
CA GLU A 3 17.01 -7.18 7.82
C GLU A 3 16.23 -6.26 6.86
N LYS A 4 16.94 -5.45 6.07
CA LYS A 4 16.33 -4.56 5.07
C LYS A 4 15.64 -5.36 3.96
N GLU A 5 16.28 -6.41 3.48
CA GLU A 5 15.73 -7.31 2.46
C GLU A 5 14.48 -8.03 3.00
N MET A 6 14.56 -8.62 4.20
CA MET A 6 13.40 -9.25 4.85
C MET A 6 12.22 -8.29 5.02
N ILE A 7 12.47 -7.05 5.43
CA ILE A 7 11.42 -6.03 5.57
C ILE A 7 10.84 -5.67 4.20
N SER A 8 11.68 -5.56 3.17
CA SER A 8 11.25 -5.22 1.81
C SER A 8 10.40 -6.35 1.21
N ASP A 9 10.82 -7.60 1.36
CA ASP A 9 10.07 -8.78 0.91
C ASP A 9 8.73 -8.90 1.62
N TYR A 10 8.72 -8.66 2.94
CA TYR A 10 7.48 -8.71 3.70
C TYR A 10 6.52 -7.56 3.35
N LEU A 11 7.03 -6.34 3.12
CA LEU A 11 6.23 -5.22 2.59
C LEU A 11 5.67 -5.52 1.20
N ALA A 12 6.47 -6.14 0.32
CA ALA A 12 6.01 -6.55 -1.01
C ALA A 12 4.88 -7.59 -0.91
N GLY A 13 5.01 -8.57 -0.01
CA GLY A 13 3.97 -9.55 0.27
C GLY A 13 2.67 -8.91 0.78
N LEU A 14 2.76 -7.98 1.74
CA LEU A 14 1.59 -7.24 2.24
C LEU A 14 0.91 -6.44 1.13
N ASN A 15 1.67 -5.73 0.29
CA ASN A 15 1.12 -4.97 -0.83
C ASN A 15 0.42 -5.88 -1.86
N ALA A 16 0.98 -7.05 -2.16
CA ALA A 16 0.36 -8.03 -3.05
C ALA A 16 -0.97 -8.57 -2.47
N SER A 17 -1.00 -8.90 -1.17
CA SER A 17 -2.22 -9.32 -0.47
C SER A 17 -3.29 -8.24 -0.50
N LEU A 18 -2.93 -6.97 -0.23
CA LEU A 18 -3.86 -5.84 -0.28
C LEU A 18 -4.51 -5.67 -1.66
N ALA A 19 -3.73 -5.78 -2.74
CA ALA A 19 -4.26 -5.78 -4.10
C ALA A 19 -5.20 -6.96 -4.36
N GLY A 20 -4.81 -8.17 -3.90
CA GLY A 20 -5.61 -9.38 -4.01
C GLY A 20 -6.97 -9.28 -3.30
N TYR A 21 -6.98 -8.76 -2.06
CA TYR A 21 -8.22 -8.54 -1.32
C TYR A 21 -9.17 -7.59 -2.05
N GLY A 22 -8.66 -6.53 -2.67
CA GLY A 22 -9.46 -5.60 -3.48
C GLY A 22 -10.21 -6.31 -4.60
N GLY A 23 -9.52 -7.19 -5.34
CA GLY A 23 -10.11 -7.99 -6.41
C GLY A 23 -11.17 -8.97 -5.89
N ILE A 24 -10.89 -9.68 -4.80
CA ILE A 24 -11.82 -10.63 -4.18
C ILE A 24 -13.07 -9.90 -3.68
N ILE A 25 -12.91 -8.80 -2.93
CA ILE A 25 -14.03 -8.02 -2.41
C ILE A 25 -14.91 -7.51 -3.55
N ALA A 26 -14.34 -7.02 -4.65
CA ALA A 26 -15.12 -6.51 -5.78
C ALA A 26 -16.00 -7.57 -6.44
N GLN A 27 -15.58 -8.85 -6.41
CA GLN A 27 -16.25 -9.96 -7.10
C GLN A 27 -17.00 -10.92 -6.14
N CYS A 28 -16.99 -10.65 -4.83
CA CYS A 28 -17.60 -11.51 -3.83
C CYS A 28 -19.07 -11.15 -3.60
N GLU A 29 -19.97 -12.04 -4.03
CA GLU A 29 -21.42 -11.97 -3.77
C GLU A 29 -21.77 -12.35 -2.32
N ASN A 30 -21.08 -13.33 -1.74
CA ASN A 30 -21.34 -13.76 -0.38
C ASN A 30 -20.96 -12.65 0.62
N GLN A 31 -21.95 -12.12 1.33
CA GLN A 31 -21.77 -10.97 2.20
C GLN A 31 -20.88 -11.26 3.42
N GLN A 32 -21.04 -12.44 4.04
CA GLN A 32 -20.23 -12.82 5.21
C GLN A 32 -18.75 -12.99 4.82
N LEU A 33 -18.49 -13.63 3.69
CA LEU A 33 -17.14 -13.76 3.14
C LEU A 33 -16.55 -12.39 2.80
N ARG A 34 -17.33 -11.52 2.16
CA ARG A 34 -16.92 -10.16 1.83
C ARG A 34 -16.49 -9.39 3.09
N GLU A 35 -17.30 -9.40 4.13
CA GLU A 35 -17.00 -8.75 5.42
C GLU A 35 -15.73 -9.32 6.06
N THR A 36 -15.55 -10.64 6.01
CA THR A 36 -14.35 -11.31 6.52
C THR A 36 -13.08 -10.84 5.80
N ILE A 37 -13.11 -10.80 4.45
CA ILE A 37 -11.97 -10.34 3.65
C ILE A 37 -11.70 -8.85 3.86
N GLN A 38 -12.74 -8.03 4.05
CA GLN A 38 -12.57 -6.62 4.40
C GLN A 38 -11.85 -6.44 5.75
N GLN A 39 -12.20 -7.23 6.76
CA GLN A 39 -11.52 -7.20 8.05
C GLN A 39 -10.05 -7.61 7.92
N MET A 40 -9.75 -8.66 7.14
CA MET A 40 -8.37 -9.08 6.85
C MET A 40 -7.58 -7.97 6.18
N ARG A 41 -8.14 -7.36 5.12
CA ARG A 41 -7.52 -6.22 4.42
C ARG A 41 -7.20 -5.08 5.38
N ASN A 42 -8.15 -4.68 6.22
CA ASN A 42 -7.95 -3.57 7.16
C ASN A 42 -6.84 -3.89 8.19
N GLN A 43 -6.74 -5.14 8.66
CA GLN A 43 -5.66 -5.56 9.55
C GLN A 43 -4.30 -5.53 8.84
N ASP A 44 -4.23 -6.03 7.61
CA ASP A 44 -2.98 -6.04 6.84
C ASP A 44 -2.53 -4.64 6.43
N GLU A 45 -3.46 -3.71 6.17
CA GLU A 45 -3.16 -2.30 5.94
C GLU A 45 -2.50 -1.67 7.18
N CYS A 46 -3.05 -1.93 8.37
CA CYS A 46 -2.44 -1.49 9.63
C CYS A 46 -1.04 -2.09 9.83
N ARG A 47 -0.85 -3.38 9.54
CA ARG A 47 0.47 -4.04 9.60
C ARG A 47 1.45 -3.41 8.61
N GLN A 48 1.01 -3.15 7.38
CA GLN A 48 1.80 -2.55 6.31
C GLN A 48 2.28 -1.16 6.74
N TYR A 49 1.38 -0.31 7.23
CA TYR A 49 1.73 1.05 7.65
C TYR A 49 2.70 1.07 8.83
N ASN A 50 2.48 0.21 9.83
CA ASN A 50 3.37 0.08 10.98
C ASN A 50 4.77 -0.40 10.56
N LEU A 51 4.84 -1.39 9.67
CA LEU A 51 6.11 -1.91 9.17
C LEU A 51 6.84 -0.87 8.32
N PHE A 52 6.13 -0.18 7.44
CA PHE A 52 6.65 0.93 6.64
C PHE A 52 7.25 2.03 7.54
N THR A 53 6.54 2.42 8.58
CA THR A 53 7.00 3.46 9.53
C THR A 53 8.29 3.03 10.22
N LYS A 54 8.34 1.79 10.73
CA LYS A 54 9.56 1.24 11.35
C LYS A 54 10.72 1.12 10.34
N ALA A 55 10.43 0.71 9.11
CA ALA A 55 11.43 0.59 8.06
C ALA A 55 12.03 1.96 7.68
N LYS A 56 11.20 3.00 7.67
CA LYS A 56 11.61 4.38 7.45
C LYS A 56 12.47 4.91 8.59
N GLU A 57 12.08 4.69 9.84
CA GLU A 57 12.86 5.09 11.03
C GLU A 57 14.25 4.46 11.07
N LYS A 58 14.36 3.19 10.66
CA LYS A 58 15.64 2.47 10.58
C LYS A 58 16.48 2.83 9.35
N GLY A 59 15.99 3.69 8.45
CA GLY A 59 16.66 4.01 7.18
C GLY A 59 16.70 2.86 6.17
N TYR A 60 15.91 1.80 6.40
CA TYR A 60 15.83 0.65 5.52
C TYR A 60 14.91 0.87 4.34
N TYR A 61 13.97 1.80 4.47
CA TYR A 61 13.05 2.20 3.42
C TYR A 61 13.19 3.69 3.14
N ILE A 62 13.54 4.03 1.89
CA ILE A 62 13.51 5.42 1.41
C ILE A 62 12.20 5.57 0.65
N PRO A 63 11.17 6.25 1.23
CA PRO A 63 9.96 6.54 0.49
C PRO A 63 10.31 7.37 -0.75
N ALA A 64 9.50 7.25 -1.81
CA ALA A 64 9.62 8.16 -2.95
C ALA A 64 9.62 9.60 -2.44
N GLN A 65 10.50 10.43 -2.99
CA GLN A 65 10.52 11.84 -2.62
C GLN A 65 9.14 12.44 -2.90
N PRO A 66 8.61 13.28 -1.99
CA PRO A 66 7.36 13.96 -2.26
C PRO A 66 7.53 14.75 -3.57
N ALA A 67 6.56 14.65 -4.46
CA ALA A 67 6.56 15.45 -5.68
C ALA A 67 6.60 16.93 -5.31
N THR A 68 7.37 17.71 -6.07
CA THR A 68 7.44 19.15 -5.91
C THR A 68 6.09 19.80 -6.23
N PRO A 69 5.78 20.96 -5.65
CA PRO A 69 4.56 21.70 -5.99
C PRO A 69 4.43 21.95 -7.50
N GLU A 70 5.54 22.21 -8.19
CA GLU A 70 5.58 22.35 -9.64
C GLU A 70 5.15 21.07 -10.38
N GLU A 71 5.70 19.91 -10.02
CA GLU A 71 5.32 18.62 -10.63
C GLU A 71 3.84 18.32 -10.41
N ILE A 72 3.32 18.61 -9.22
CA ILE A 72 1.88 18.46 -8.90
C ILE A 72 1.03 19.38 -9.78
N ALA A 73 1.44 20.64 -9.97
CA ALA A 73 0.72 21.61 -10.79
C ALA A 73 0.68 21.18 -12.27
N VAL A 74 1.80 20.70 -12.82
CA VAL A 74 1.88 20.19 -14.19
C VAL A 74 0.93 19.01 -14.41
N VAL A 75 0.96 18.02 -13.52
CA VAL A 75 0.07 16.83 -13.64
C VAL A 75 -1.40 17.22 -13.50
N LYS A 76 -1.74 18.11 -12.56
CA LYS A 76 -3.11 18.63 -12.42
C LYS A 76 -3.60 19.32 -13.69
N GLN A 77 -2.75 20.15 -14.31
CA GLN A 77 -3.10 20.86 -15.54
C GLN A 77 -3.27 19.92 -16.73
N GLN A 78 -2.50 18.84 -16.80
CA GLN A 78 -2.66 17.79 -17.82
C GLN A 78 -3.97 16.99 -17.64
N MET A 79 -4.32 16.64 -16.40
CA MET A 79 -5.55 15.89 -16.09
C MET A 79 -6.83 16.72 -16.24
N SER A 80 -6.75 18.05 -16.07
CA SER A 80 -7.90 18.95 -16.27
C SER A 80 -8.23 19.24 -17.74
N GLN A 81 -7.39 18.79 -18.68
CA GLN A 81 -7.56 19.01 -20.12
C GLN A 81 -8.01 17.76 -20.89
N GLY A 82 -8.30 16.66 -20.18
CA GLY A 82 -8.94 15.45 -20.72
C GLY A 82 -10.41 15.38 -20.33
#